data_AF-A0A349JWG4-F1
#
_entry.id   AF-A0A349JWG4-F1
#
_cell.length_a   1.000
_cell.length_b   1.000
_cell.length_c   1.000
_cell.angle_alpha   90.00
_cell.angle_beta   90.00
_cell.angle_gamma   90.00
#
_symmetry.space_group_name_H-M   'P 1'
#
loop_
_entity.id
_entity.type
_entity.pdbx_description
1 polymer ?
#
loop_
_entity_poly.entity_id
_entity_poly.type
_entity_poly.pdbx_seq_one_letter_code
_entity_poly.pdbx_strand_id
1 'polypeptide(L)'
;PSVSPVAWSSFSTGTHPAKHNIYDFLDRDRRTYLPLLSSTRIGPPDRILKLGRYRIPIGKPDLRLLRRSRPFWSILGDHQIWSTVLRVPITFPPDRFYGAQLSAMCVPDLLGTQGTFTLLTTRKSEAGFKEGGRRVRLKRVGDRLEAELEGPNNELVEGAPPLRLPVSITLNGSDESAQVEVDGTALELRRGALSDWVDLAFRAAPGVKVRGICRMLLTETGEHVSLYLTPINLDPDSPAMPISHPDYYATYLSKKLGKFSTLGLAEDTWALNEGVIDDGAFLRQTYDIDRERENMLFAALERVRKGAVVCVFDATDRIQHMFWRYLEEGHPAARAVQGNGDG
;
A
#
# COMPACT_ATOMS: atom_id res chain seq x y z
N PRO A 1 -21.23 7.47 -12.78
CA PRO A 1 -21.48 6.84 -11.46
C PRO A 1 -20.67 7.55 -10.36
N SER A 2 -21.27 7.76 -9.18
CA SER A 2 -20.71 8.55 -8.06
C SER A 2 -19.70 7.79 -7.19
N VAL A 3 -19.22 6.63 -7.63
CA VAL A 3 -18.34 5.74 -6.85
C VAL A 3 -17.13 5.35 -7.70
N SER A 4 -15.91 5.50 -7.15
CA SER A 4 -14.67 5.49 -7.92
C SER A 4 -14.44 4.21 -8.73
N PRO A 5 -14.56 2.97 -8.17
CA PRO A 5 -14.40 1.73 -8.93
C PRO A 5 -15.28 1.65 -10.17
N VAL A 6 -16.52 2.13 -10.05
CA VAL A 6 -17.52 2.11 -11.11
C VAL A 6 -17.12 3.11 -12.20
N ALA A 7 -16.77 4.34 -11.81
CA ALA A 7 -16.34 5.39 -12.74
C ALA A 7 -15.08 4.98 -13.51
N TRP A 8 -14.06 4.45 -12.83
CA TRP A 8 -12.80 4.01 -13.47
C TRP A 8 -12.99 2.79 -14.38
N SER A 9 -13.90 1.88 -14.03
CA SER A 9 -14.28 0.76 -14.90
C SER A 9 -15.04 1.24 -16.14
N SER A 10 -15.93 2.22 -16.01
CA SER A 10 -16.62 2.85 -17.14
C SER A 10 -15.63 3.62 -18.03
N PHE A 11 -14.69 4.38 -17.43
CA PHE A 11 -13.62 5.09 -18.14
C PHE A 11 -12.76 4.15 -18.98
N SER A 12 -12.25 3.08 -18.37
CA SER A 12 -11.36 2.15 -19.05
C SER A 12 -12.07 1.37 -20.16
N THR A 13 -13.33 1.01 -19.99
CA THR A 13 -14.04 0.12 -20.92
C THR A 13 -14.98 0.82 -21.90
N GLY A 14 -15.33 2.09 -21.67
CA GLY A 14 -16.36 2.80 -22.44
C GLY A 14 -17.77 2.20 -22.30
N THR A 15 -18.02 1.41 -21.25
CA THR A 15 -19.29 0.71 -21.05
C THR A 15 -19.97 1.06 -19.73
N HIS A 16 -21.28 0.83 -19.65
CA HIS A 16 -22.07 0.99 -18.42
C HIS A 16 -21.75 -0.13 -17.41
N PRO A 17 -21.96 0.10 -16.08
CA PRO A 17 -21.75 -0.90 -15.02
C PRO A 17 -22.34 -2.29 -15.26
N ALA A 18 -23.51 -2.35 -15.88
CA ALA A 18 -24.16 -3.61 -16.27
C ALA A 18 -23.30 -4.49 -17.21
N LYS A 19 -22.39 -3.89 -17.99
CA LYS A 19 -21.48 -4.60 -18.90
C LYS A 19 -20.16 -4.96 -18.20
N HIS A 20 -19.52 -3.99 -17.53
CA HIS A 20 -18.22 -4.22 -16.89
C HIS A 20 -18.29 -4.86 -15.50
N ASN A 21 -19.49 -5.09 -14.94
CA ASN A 21 -19.72 -5.86 -13.72
C ASN A 21 -19.07 -5.29 -12.44
N ILE A 22 -18.81 -3.99 -12.39
CA ILE A 22 -18.29 -3.31 -11.18
C ILE A 22 -19.34 -2.31 -10.73
N TYR A 23 -19.83 -2.45 -9.50
CA TYR A 23 -20.94 -1.65 -8.95
C TYR A 23 -20.58 -0.88 -7.68
N ASP A 24 -19.51 -1.28 -6.98
CA ASP A 24 -19.01 -0.63 -5.76
C ASP A 24 -17.55 -1.05 -5.51
N PHE A 25 -16.93 -0.70 -4.38
CA PHE A 25 -15.66 -1.25 -3.88
C PHE A 25 -15.80 -2.69 -3.38
N LEU A 26 -16.97 -3.01 -2.83
CA LEU A 26 -17.27 -4.30 -2.24
C LEU A 26 -18.36 -5.03 -3.03
N ASP A 27 -18.26 -6.35 -3.06
CA ASP A 27 -19.34 -7.27 -3.40
C ASP A 27 -19.61 -8.18 -2.19
N ARG A 28 -20.67 -8.97 -2.23
CA ARG A 28 -20.98 -9.95 -1.19
C ARG A 28 -20.64 -11.36 -1.64
N ASP A 29 -20.03 -12.13 -0.75
CA ASP A 29 -20.03 -13.58 -0.92
C ASP A 29 -21.47 -14.08 -0.84
N ARG A 30 -21.97 -14.73 -1.89
CA ARG A 30 -23.38 -15.16 -1.96
C ARG A 30 -23.73 -16.28 -0.98
N ARG A 31 -22.74 -16.97 -0.41
CA ARG A 31 -22.90 -18.07 0.53
C ARG A 31 -22.76 -17.59 1.97
N THR A 32 -21.78 -16.73 2.26
CA THR A 32 -21.47 -16.28 3.62
C THR A 32 -21.94 -14.87 3.93
N TYR A 33 -22.33 -14.09 2.92
CA TYR A 33 -22.65 -12.65 2.99
C TYR A 33 -21.52 -11.76 3.50
N LEU A 34 -20.31 -12.30 3.61
CA LEU A 34 -19.13 -11.52 3.97
C LEU A 34 -18.72 -10.59 2.81
N PRO A 35 -18.15 -9.41 3.12
CA PRO A 35 -17.67 -8.49 2.11
C PRO A 35 -16.48 -9.09 1.35
N LEU A 36 -16.48 -8.93 0.04
CA LEU A 36 -15.40 -9.26 -0.88
C LEU A 36 -15.03 -8.01 -1.65
N LEU A 37 -13.79 -7.89 -2.13
CA LEU A 37 -13.45 -6.84 -3.10
C LEU A 37 -14.22 -7.11 -4.41
N SER A 38 -14.89 -6.10 -4.94
CA SER A 38 -15.67 -6.21 -6.18
C SER A 38 -14.79 -6.35 -7.42
N SER A 39 -13.54 -5.89 -7.33
CA SER A 39 -12.62 -5.75 -8.45
C SER A 39 -11.68 -6.93 -8.62
N THR A 40 -11.34 -7.62 -7.53
CA THR A 40 -10.26 -8.61 -7.51
C THR A 40 -10.64 -9.79 -6.63
N ARG A 41 -10.39 -11.00 -7.13
CA ARG A 41 -10.38 -12.22 -6.31
C ARG A 41 -8.94 -12.65 -6.08
N ILE A 42 -8.58 -12.83 -4.81
CA ILE A 42 -7.33 -13.44 -4.37
C ILE A 42 -7.69 -14.72 -3.62
N GLY A 43 -7.14 -15.85 -4.03
CA GLY A 43 -7.41 -17.15 -3.44
C GLY A 43 -6.15 -18.02 -3.34
N PRO A 44 -6.19 -19.04 -2.46
CA PRO A 44 -5.08 -19.97 -2.33
C PRO A 44 -4.90 -20.78 -3.63
N PRO A 45 -3.70 -21.35 -3.86
CA PRO A 45 -3.48 -22.26 -4.98
C PRO A 45 -4.28 -23.54 -4.83
N ASP A 46 -4.66 -24.16 -5.96
CA ASP A 46 -5.54 -25.32 -6.01
C ASP A 46 -4.97 -26.57 -5.33
N ARG A 47 -3.65 -26.70 -5.25
CA ARG A 47 -2.97 -27.87 -4.66
C ARG A 47 -1.87 -27.42 -3.71
N ILE A 48 -1.79 -28.07 -2.56
CA ILE A 48 -0.74 -27.86 -1.56
C ILE A 48 -0.17 -29.23 -1.19
N LEU A 49 1.14 -29.41 -1.37
CA LEU A 49 1.86 -30.57 -0.87
C LEU A 49 2.28 -30.31 0.57
N LYS A 50 1.97 -31.24 1.47
CA LYS A 50 2.44 -31.20 2.85
C LYS A 50 3.72 -32.01 2.99
N LEU A 51 4.79 -31.40 3.50
CA LEU A 51 6.05 -32.07 3.82
C LEU A 51 6.50 -31.65 5.23
N GLY A 52 6.24 -32.51 6.22
CA GLY A 52 6.41 -32.17 7.64
C GLY A 52 5.59 -30.93 7.99
N ARG A 53 6.23 -29.93 8.62
CA ARG A 53 5.59 -28.64 8.96
C ARG A 53 5.36 -27.71 7.77
N TYR A 54 5.94 -28.02 6.61
CA TYR A 54 5.92 -27.14 5.44
C TYR A 54 4.73 -27.46 4.51
N ARG A 55 4.16 -26.40 3.94
CA ARG A 55 3.08 -26.39 2.97
C ARG A 55 3.62 -25.81 1.67
N ILE A 56 3.87 -26.66 0.69
CA ILE A 56 4.44 -26.25 -0.59
C ILE A 56 3.30 -26.07 -1.60
N PRO A 57 2.99 -24.84 -2.02
CA PRO A 57 1.95 -24.61 -3.01
C PRO A 57 2.37 -25.20 -4.37
N ILE A 58 1.50 -26.01 -4.97
CA ILE A 58 1.66 -26.54 -6.32
C ILE A 58 0.69 -25.78 -7.23
N GLY A 59 1.25 -24.90 -8.05
CA GLY A 59 0.49 -24.06 -8.97
C GLY A 59 0.50 -22.58 -8.56
N LYS A 60 -0.15 -21.75 -9.36
CA LYS A 60 -0.27 -20.31 -9.10
C LYS A 60 -1.44 -20.03 -8.16
N PRO A 61 -1.35 -19.01 -7.30
CA PRO A 61 -2.52 -18.55 -6.55
C PRO A 61 -3.62 -18.09 -7.51
N ASP A 62 -4.88 -18.20 -7.09
CA ASP A 62 -6.00 -17.67 -7.86
C ASP A 62 -6.00 -16.15 -7.73
N LEU A 63 -5.65 -15.46 -8.81
CA LEU A 63 -5.65 -14.00 -8.87
C LEU A 63 -6.40 -13.57 -10.13
N ARG A 64 -7.59 -13.00 -9.95
CA ARG A 64 -8.49 -12.64 -11.06
C ARG A 64 -9.04 -11.24 -10.93
N LEU A 65 -8.96 -10.49 -12.02
CA LEU A 65 -9.69 -9.24 -12.20
C LEU A 65 -11.16 -9.56 -12.49
N LEU A 66 -12.06 -9.02 -11.69
CA LEU A 66 -13.51 -9.25 -11.77
C LEU A 66 -14.21 -8.24 -12.69
N ARG A 67 -13.53 -7.14 -13.05
CA ARG A 67 -13.99 -6.21 -14.07
C ARG A 67 -14.12 -6.95 -15.40
N ARG A 68 -15.34 -6.99 -15.92
CA ARG A 68 -15.65 -7.47 -17.27
C ARG A 68 -15.45 -6.35 -18.31
N SER A 69 -15.75 -6.66 -19.57
CA SER A 69 -15.50 -5.80 -20.72
C SER A 69 -14.00 -5.56 -20.99
N ARG A 70 -13.71 -5.16 -22.22
CA ARG A 70 -12.33 -4.93 -22.67
C ARG A 70 -11.96 -3.47 -22.42
N PRO A 71 -10.83 -3.17 -21.76
CA PRO A 71 -10.39 -1.79 -21.66
C PRO A 71 -9.84 -1.30 -23.00
N PHE A 72 -9.86 0.01 -23.24
CA PHE A 72 -9.48 0.58 -24.53
C PHE A 72 -8.01 0.30 -24.89
N TRP A 73 -7.10 0.18 -23.92
CA TRP A 73 -5.70 -0.19 -24.18
C TRP A 73 -5.55 -1.63 -24.70
N SER A 74 -6.45 -2.55 -24.34
CA SER A 74 -6.48 -3.88 -24.95
C SER A 74 -6.94 -3.81 -26.41
N ILE A 75 -7.90 -2.91 -26.72
CA ILE A 75 -8.35 -2.70 -28.11
C ILE A 75 -7.21 -2.10 -28.94
N LEU A 76 -6.53 -1.07 -28.43
CA LEU A 76 -5.34 -0.50 -29.07
C LEU A 76 -4.26 -1.57 -29.32
N GLY A 77 -4.07 -2.48 -28.36
CA GLY A 77 -3.12 -3.57 -28.48
C GLY A 77 -3.43 -4.54 -29.63
N ASP A 78 -4.70 -4.89 -29.87
CA ASP A 78 -5.10 -5.71 -31.02
C ASP A 78 -4.70 -5.04 -32.36
N HIS A 79 -4.79 -3.71 -32.39
CA HIS A 79 -4.40 -2.88 -33.54
C HIS A 79 -2.91 -2.53 -33.58
N GLN A 80 -2.07 -3.20 -32.76
CA GLN A 80 -0.62 -2.99 -32.69
C GLN A 80 -0.22 -1.56 -32.28
N ILE A 81 -1.09 -0.86 -31.55
CA ILE A 81 -0.82 0.45 -30.98
C ILE A 81 -0.33 0.26 -29.54
N TRP A 82 0.96 0.49 -29.31
CA TRP A 82 1.56 0.38 -27.98
C TRP A 82 0.89 1.33 -26.98
N SER A 83 0.59 0.82 -25.78
CA SER A 83 0.07 1.64 -24.68
C SER A 83 0.90 1.45 -23.41
N THR A 84 1.18 2.53 -22.68
CA THR A 84 1.76 2.51 -21.33
C THR A 84 0.75 3.06 -20.34
N VAL A 85 0.26 2.20 -19.45
CA VAL A 85 -0.84 2.47 -18.51
C VAL A 85 -0.31 2.49 -17.09
N LEU A 86 -0.18 3.68 -16.51
CA LEU A 86 0.43 3.90 -15.21
C LEU A 86 -0.64 4.28 -14.20
N ARG A 87 -0.78 3.44 -13.17
CA ARG A 87 -1.58 3.75 -11.97
C ARG A 87 -3.05 4.08 -12.24
N VAL A 88 -3.62 3.58 -13.35
CA VAL A 88 -5.06 3.68 -13.61
C VAL A 88 -5.81 2.79 -12.62
N PRO A 89 -6.81 3.28 -11.87
CA PRO A 89 -7.53 2.47 -10.88
C PRO A 89 -8.27 1.26 -11.47
N ILE A 90 -8.53 0.25 -10.63
CA ILE A 90 -9.22 -1.01 -10.98
C ILE A 90 -8.47 -1.79 -12.07
N THR A 91 -7.16 -1.93 -11.89
CA THR A 91 -6.25 -2.62 -12.81
C THR A 91 -5.39 -3.66 -12.09
N PHE A 92 -5.82 -4.15 -10.93
CA PHE A 92 -5.17 -5.25 -10.23
C PHE A 92 -6.05 -6.51 -10.29
N PRO A 93 -5.49 -7.69 -10.66
CA PRO A 93 -4.22 -7.85 -11.36
C PRO A 93 -4.19 -7.09 -12.71
N PRO A 94 -3.00 -6.82 -13.26
CA PRO A 94 -2.84 -6.11 -14.53
C PRO A 94 -3.45 -6.87 -15.70
N ASP A 95 -4.04 -6.12 -16.63
CA ASP A 95 -4.48 -6.61 -17.92
C ASP A 95 -3.28 -7.05 -18.77
N ARG A 96 -3.48 -8.08 -19.60
CA ARG A 96 -2.50 -8.53 -20.59
C ARG A 96 -2.86 -7.98 -21.97
N PHE A 97 -1.96 -7.19 -22.55
CA PHE A 97 -2.14 -6.58 -23.87
C PHE A 97 -0.78 -6.20 -24.48
N TYR A 98 -0.78 -5.70 -25.71
CA TYR A 98 0.42 -5.17 -26.36
C TYR A 98 0.80 -3.80 -25.78
N GLY A 99 1.55 -3.82 -24.68
CA GLY A 99 1.93 -2.62 -23.94
C GLY A 99 2.52 -2.92 -22.57
N ALA A 100 2.62 -1.88 -21.75
CA ALA A 100 3.05 -1.96 -20.35
C ALA A 100 2.00 -1.36 -19.41
N GLN A 101 1.85 -1.94 -18.21
CA GLN A 101 0.93 -1.49 -17.19
C GLN A 101 1.53 -1.65 -15.80
N LEU A 102 1.35 -0.63 -14.95
CA LEU A 102 1.54 -0.70 -13.51
C LEU A 102 0.18 -0.51 -12.84
N SER A 103 -0.27 -1.49 -12.08
CA SER A 103 -1.56 -1.49 -11.39
C SER A 103 -1.66 -0.38 -10.33
N ALA A 104 -2.89 0.04 -10.01
CA ALA A 104 -3.18 0.93 -8.88
C ALA A 104 -4.27 0.35 -7.97
N MET A 105 -5.38 1.06 -7.79
CA MET A 105 -6.45 0.73 -6.84
C MET A 105 -6.76 -0.77 -6.81
N CYS A 106 -6.87 -1.30 -5.59
CA CYS A 106 -7.03 -2.71 -5.22
C CYS A 106 -5.74 -3.55 -5.18
N VAL A 107 -4.56 -3.03 -5.55
CA VAL A 107 -3.29 -3.63 -5.12
C VAL A 107 -3.25 -3.61 -3.58
N PRO A 108 -3.16 -4.77 -2.90
CA PRO A 108 -3.12 -4.82 -1.45
C PRO A 108 -1.74 -4.42 -0.91
N ASP A 109 -1.67 -4.19 0.39
CA ASP A 109 -0.39 -4.20 1.09
C ASP A 109 0.15 -5.64 1.25
N LEU A 110 1.36 -5.79 1.78
CA LEU A 110 2.00 -7.08 1.98
C LEU A 110 1.24 -7.95 2.99
N LEU A 111 0.44 -7.36 3.88
CA LEU A 111 -0.43 -8.09 4.81
C LEU A 111 -1.70 -8.62 4.12
N GLY A 112 -1.97 -8.20 2.88
CA GLY A 112 -3.16 -8.56 2.13
C GLY A 112 -4.36 -7.64 2.41
N THR A 113 -4.17 -6.54 3.14
CA THR A 113 -5.25 -5.57 3.43
C THR A 113 -5.25 -4.44 2.39
N GLN A 114 -6.14 -3.45 2.55
CA GLN A 114 -6.22 -2.28 1.68
C GLN A 114 -5.47 -1.07 2.26
N GLY A 115 -4.32 -1.31 2.91
CA GLY A 115 -3.45 -0.27 3.45
C GLY A 115 -3.54 -0.15 4.96
N THR A 116 -3.04 -1.14 5.68
CA THR A 116 -2.97 -1.11 7.15
C THR A 116 -1.64 -0.55 7.63
N PHE A 117 -1.67 0.60 8.29
CA PHE A 117 -0.47 1.16 8.92
C PHE A 117 -0.11 0.48 10.23
N THR A 118 1.10 0.75 10.71
CA THR A 118 1.54 0.32 12.05
C THR A 118 2.02 1.51 12.87
N LEU A 119 1.53 1.62 14.10
CA LEU A 119 2.02 2.56 15.11
C LEU A 119 2.68 1.78 16.24
N LEU A 120 3.99 1.94 16.39
CA LEU A 120 4.72 1.44 17.56
C LEU A 120 4.74 2.55 18.61
N THR A 121 4.20 2.33 19.81
CA THR A 121 4.10 3.40 20.82
C THR A 121 4.30 2.94 22.26
N THR A 122 4.87 3.80 23.10
CA THR A 122 4.93 3.60 24.56
C THR A 122 3.66 4.07 25.28
N ARG A 123 2.70 4.68 24.58
CA ARG A 123 1.39 5.03 25.17
C ARG A 123 0.62 3.77 25.55
N LYS A 124 -0.12 3.84 26.66
CA LYS A 124 -1.05 2.75 27.03
C LYS A 124 -2.25 2.85 26.09
N SER A 125 -2.22 2.07 25.02
CA SER A 125 -3.37 1.79 24.15
C SER A 125 -3.72 0.32 24.33
N GLU A 126 -4.99 -0.04 24.19
CA GLU A 126 -5.34 -1.42 23.89
C GLU A 126 -4.55 -1.83 22.64
N ALA A 127 -3.74 -2.89 22.78
CA ALA A 127 -2.99 -3.46 21.67
C ALA A 127 -3.98 -4.20 20.78
N GLY A 128 -3.98 -3.90 19.48
CA GLY A 128 -4.96 -4.47 18.56
C GLY A 128 -5.10 -3.68 17.26
N PHE A 129 -5.96 -4.19 16.39
CA PHE A 129 -6.39 -3.53 15.17
C PHE A 129 -7.45 -2.48 15.53
N LYS A 130 -7.19 -1.21 15.19
CA LYS A 130 -8.23 -0.19 15.07
C LYS A 130 -8.66 -0.08 13.61
N GLU A 131 -9.70 0.70 13.33
CA GLU A 131 -10.37 0.74 12.02
C GLU A 131 -9.41 0.70 10.82
N GLY A 132 -8.32 1.48 10.83
CA GLY A 132 -7.38 1.54 9.70
C GLY A 132 -5.95 1.07 9.97
N GLY A 133 -5.56 0.83 11.22
CA GLY A 133 -4.17 0.51 11.55
C GLY A 133 -3.94 -0.31 12.81
N ARG A 134 -2.72 -0.83 12.94
CA ARG A 134 -2.28 -1.66 14.06
C ARG A 134 -1.49 -0.84 15.07
N ARG A 135 -1.81 -0.98 16.35
CA ARG A 135 -1.07 -0.35 17.44
C ARG A 135 -0.29 -1.42 18.22
N VAL A 136 1.03 -1.29 18.24
CA VAL A 136 1.95 -2.22 18.89
C VAL A 136 2.66 -1.50 20.03
N ARG A 137 2.73 -2.16 21.19
CA ARG A 137 3.38 -1.61 22.37
C ARG A 137 4.90 -1.68 22.24
N LEU A 138 5.57 -0.54 22.36
CA LEU A 138 7.02 -0.48 22.60
C LEU A 138 7.32 -0.83 24.05
N LYS A 139 8.28 -1.73 24.24
CA LYS A 139 8.79 -2.15 25.56
C LYS A 139 10.16 -1.55 25.79
N ARG A 140 10.38 -0.93 26.95
CA ARG A 140 11.71 -0.47 27.36
C ARG A 140 12.57 -1.66 27.78
N VAL A 141 13.74 -1.80 27.17
CA VAL A 141 14.76 -2.80 27.51
C VAL A 141 16.09 -2.08 27.62
N GLY A 142 16.51 -1.77 28.84
CA GLY A 142 17.69 -0.93 29.07
C GLY A 142 17.49 0.49 28.54
N ASP A 143 18.38 0.93 27.66
CA ASP A 143 18.38 2.23 26.99
C ASP A 143 17.51 2.28 25.73
N ARG A 144 17.16 1.12 25.16
CA ARG A 144 16.39 1.00 23.92
C ARG A 144 14.91 0.67 24.15
N LEU A 145 14.12 0.91 23.12
CA LEU A 145 12.73 0.50 23.01
C LEU A 145 12.63 -0.60 21.96
N GLU A 146 11.95 -1.70 22.26
CA GLU A 146 11.82 -2.85 21.38
C GLU A 146 10.35 -3.15 21.08
N ALA A 147 10.08 -3.57 19.84
CA ALA A 147 8.81 -4.14 19.39
C ALA A 147 9.04 -5.12 18.24
N GLU A 148 7.96 -5.82 17.86
CA GLU A 148 7.95 -6.70 16.68
C GLU A 148 7.04 -6.08 15.62
N LEU A 149 7.59 -5.84 14.43
CA LEU A 149 6.82 -5.50 13.24
C LEU A 149 6.25 -6.79 12.64
N GLU A 150 4.93 -6.88 12.56
CA GLU A 150 4.28 -8.03 11.95
C GLU A 150 4.20 -7.86 10.43
N GLY A 151 4.59 -8.91 9.71
CA GLY A 151 4.50 -9.05 8.26
C GLY A 151 3.40 -10.02 7.83
N PRO A 152 3.43 -10.49 6.57
CA PRO A 152 2.43 -11.43 6.06
C PRO A 152 2.39 -12.75 6.84
N ASN A 153 1.26 -13.43 6.74
CA ASN A 153 1.14 -14.82 7.18
C ASN A 153 2.09 -15.72 6.39
N ASN A 154 2.74 -16.65 7.09
CA ASN A 154 3.61 -17.64 6.48
C ASN A 154 2.80 -18.82 5.96
N GLU A 155 2.20 -18.67 4.78
CA GLU A 155 1.41 -19.71 4.11
C GLU A 155 2.20 -21.00 3.82
N LEU A 156 3.53 -20.95 3.93
CA LEU A 156 4.42 -22.11 3.76
C LEU A 156 4.54 -22.97 5.01
N VAL A 157 3.94 -22.58 6.14
CA VAL A 157 3.99 -23.31 7.42
C VAL A 157 2.57 -23.61 7.90
N GLU A 158 2.37 -24.80 8.50
CA GLU A 158 1.09 -25.16 9.08
C GLU A 158 0.62 -24.14 10.14
N GLY A 159 -0.65 -23.77 10.10
CA GLY A 159 -1.24 -22.70 10.92
C GLY A 159 -1.03 -21.29 10.38
N ALA A 160 -0.25 -21.11 9.31
CA ALA A 160 0.05 -19.83 8.67
C ALA A 160 0.42 -18.70 9.66
N PRO A 161 1.40 -18.94 10.57
CA PRO A 161 1.76 -17.94 11.58
C PRO A 161 2.28 -16.66 10.91
N PRO A 162 2.02 -15.47 11.47
CA PRO A 162 2.53 -14.23 10.93
C PRO A 162 4.06 -14.18 11.02
N LEU A 163 4.69 -13.69 9.95
CA LEU A 163 6.12 -13.37 9.96
C LEU A 163 6.35 -12.11 10.79
N ARG A 164 7.54 -11.97 11.39
CA ARG A 164 7.88 -10.82 12.24
C ARG A 164 9.30 -10.35 11.98
N LEU A 165 9.53 -9.06 12.19
CA LEU A 165 10.85 -8.44 12.22
C LEU A 165 11.02 -7.69 13.55
N PRO A 166 12.15 -7.87 14.25
CA PRO A 166 12.45 -7.07 15.41
C PRO A 166 12.68 -5.62 14.98
N VAL A 167 12.15 -4.68 15.78
CA VAL A 167 12.39 -3.25 15.64
C VAL A 167 12.93 -2.73 16.96
N SER A 168 14.06 -2.02 16.91
CA SER A 168 14.61 -1.32 18.07
C SER A 168 14.75 0.17 17.80
N ILE A 169 14.47 0.98 18.82
CA ILE A 169 14.56 2.43 18.78
C ILE A 169 15.45 2.88 19.94
N THR A 170 16.51 3.60 19.61
CA THR A 170 17.40 4.26 20.57
C THR A 170 17.22 5.76 20.41
N LEU A 171 16.77 6.43 21.48
CA LEU A 171 16.63 7.88 21.46
C LEU A 171 18.02 8.52 21.48
N ASN A 172 18.28 9.45 20.58
CA ASN A 172 19.45 10.31 20.70
C ASN A 172 19.15 11.27 21.85
N GLY A 173 20.11 11.66 22.69
CA GLY A 173 19.86 12.43 23.93
C GLY A 173 19.11 13.77 23.78
N SER A 174 18.81 14.18 22.54
CA SER A 174 17.82 15.20 22.18
C SER A 174 16.48 14.57 21.84
N ASP A 175 15.37 15.10 22.34
CA ASP A 175 14.00 14.72 21.96
C ASP A 175 13.64 15.01 20.48
N GLU A 176 14.62 15.22 19.61
CA GLU A 176 14.47 15.60 18.20
C GLU A 176 14.77 14.46 17.22
N SER A 177 15.52 13.43 17.63
CA SER A 177 15.84 12.30 16.76
C SER A 177 16.02 10.97 17.49
N ALA A 178 15.86 9.88 16.74
CA ALA A 178 16.08 8.53 17.22
C ALA A 178 16.74 7.67 16.14
N GLN A 179 17.61 6.76 16.56
CA GLN A 179 18.10 5.68 15.72
C GLN A 179 17.09 4.53 15.74
N VAL A 180 16.56 4.18 14.59
CA VAL A 180 15.66 3.04 14.41
C VAL A 180 16.40 1.94 13.65
N GLU A 181 16.33 0.71 14.15
CA GLU A 181 16.88 -0.47 13.48
C GLU A 181 15.75 -1.45 13.15
N VAL A 182 15.69 -1.89 11.90
CA VAL A 182 14.76 -2.92 11.40
C VAL A 182 15.45 -3.73 10.31
N ASP A 183 15.28 -5.06 10.32
CA ASP A 183 15.90 -5.97 9.33
C ASP A 183 17.41 -5.74 9.12
N GLY A 184 18.14 -5.38 10.19
CA GLY A 184 19.57 -5.07 10.16
C GLY A 184 19.94 -3.74 9.48
N THR A 185 18.95 -2.93 9.10
CA THR A 185 19.14 -1.56 8.59
C THR A 185 18.93 -0.58 9.73
N ALA A 186 19.94 0.25 10.01
CA ALA A 186 19.85 1.35 10.97
C ALA A 186 19.64 2.68 10.23
N LEU A 187 18.65 3.45 10.66
CA LEU A 187 18.29 4.75 10.11
C LEU A 187 18.15 5.78 11.24
N GLU A 188 18.64 6.99 11.02
CA GLU A 188 18.37 8.11 11.91
C GLU A 188 17.08 8.81 11.46
N LEU A 189 16.09 8.86 12.34
CA LEU A 189 14.83 9.57 12.11
C LEU A 189 14.80 10.85 12.92
N ARG A 190 14.54 11.97 12.25
CA ARG A 190 14.16 13.22 12.90
C ARG A 190 12.66 13.25 13.14
N ARG A 191 12.24 13.79 14.27
CA ARG A 191 10.82 13.95 14.59
C ARG A 191 10.12 14.76 13.49
N GLY A 192 8.94 14.29 13.05
CA GLY A 192 8.16 14.96 11.99
C GLY A 192 8.73 14.83 10.57
N ALA A 193 9.88 14.17 10.38
CA ALA A 193 10.45 13.89 9.07
C ALA A 193 10.18 12.44 8.65
N LEU A 194 9.46 12.28 7.53
CA LEU A 194 9.19 10.97 6.93
C LEU A 194 10.47 10.47 6.24
N SER A 195 10.83 9.21 6.48
CA SER A 195 12.02 8.56 5.89
C SER A 195 11.89 8.36 4.38
N ASP A 196 12.99 7.99 3.73
CA ASP A 196 12.94 7.32 2.43
C ASP A 196 12.35 5.90 2.56
N TRP A 197 12.17 5.20 1.44
CA TRP A 197 11.72 3.80 1.42
C TRP A 197 12.74 2.89 2.09
N VAL A 198 12.28 2.11 3.07
CA VAL A 198 13.06 1.10 3.81
C VAL A 198 12.65 -0.30 3.33
N ASP A 199 13.61 -1.12 2.90
CA ASP A 199 13.38 -2.51 2.53
C ASP A 199 13.15 -3.40 3.76
N LEU A 200 12.18 -4.31 3.65
CA LEU A 200 11.84 -5.30 4.67
C LEU A 200 11.85 -6.71 4.07
N ALA A 201 12.62 -7.63 4.66
CA ALA A 201 12.75 -8.99 4.17
C ALA A 201 12.35 -10.05 5.20
N PHE A 202 11.09 -10.47 5.14
CA PHE A 202 10.53 -11.49 6.02
C PHE A 202 10.95 -12.90 5.58
N ARG A 203 11.59 -13.67 6.47
CA ARG A 203 12.07 -15.03 6.17
C ARG A 203 10.94 -16.06 6.33
N ALA A 204 10.40 -16.54 5.22
CA ALA A 204 9.29 -17.51 5.22
C ALA A 204 9.76 -18.97 5.35
N ALA A 205 10.88 -19.32 4.71
CA ALA A 205 11.49 -20.64 4.77
C ALA A 205 13.01 -20.54 4.47
N PRO A 206 13.82 -21.60 4.66
CA PRO A 206 15.21 -21.60 4.22
C PRO A 206 15.33 -21.20 2.73
N GLY A 207 16.02 -20.09 2.46
CA GLY A 207 16.19 -19.55 1.11
C GLY A 207 15.00 -18.76 0.54
N VAL A 208 13.86 -18.71 1.24
CA VAL A 208 12.64 -18.00 0.78
C VAL A 208 12.37 -16.78 1.63
N LYS A 209 12.33 -15.61 0.99
CA LYS A 209 12.00 -14.33 1.62
C LYS A 209 10.80 -13.70 0.94
N VAL A 210 9.91 -13.10 1.73
CA VAL A 210 8.84 -12.23 1.26
C VAL A 210 9.27 -10.80 1.52
N ARG A 211 9.27 -9.97 0.48
CA ARG A 211 9.83 -8.62 0.53
C ARG A 211 8.75 -7.55 0.44
N GLY A 212 8.94 -6.49 1.19
CA GLY A 212 8.14 -5.28 1.09
C GLY A 212 8.99 -4.05 1.35
N ILE A 213 8.36 -2.88 1.22
CA ILE A 213 8.96 -1.59 1.56
C ILE A 213 7.99 -0.78 2.41
N CYS A 214 8.49 0.06 3.32
CA CYS A 214 7.68 1.03 4.05
C CYS A 214 8.46 2.33 4.26
N ARG A 215 7.75 3.39 4.65
CA ARG A 215 8.35 4.62 5.18
C ARG A 215 8.02 4.75 6.66
N MET A 216 8.88 5.45 7.39
CA MET A 216 8.78 5.59 8.84
C MET A 216 8.76 7.07 9.24
N LEU A 217 7.98 7.40 10.26
CA LEU A 217 7.88 8.74 10.82
C LEU A 217 7.91 8.67 12.34
N LEU A 218 8.92 9.30 12.94
CA LEU A 218 8.94 9.52 14.39
C LEU A 218 7.94 10.65 14.71
N THR A 219 6.78 10.30 15.26
CA THR A 219 5.69 11.24 15.52
C THR A 219 5.78 11.87 16.90
N GLU A 220 6.34 11.14 17.87
CA GLU A 220 6.41 11.55 19.27
C GLU A 220 7.71 11.11 19.92
N THR A 221 8.26 11.98 20.76
CA THR A 221 9.47 11.82 21.59
C THR A 221 9.27 12.54 22.92
N GLY A 222 10.08 12.22 23.94
CA GLY A 222 9.96 12.73 25.30
C GLY A 222 9.36 11.70 26.26
N GLU A 223 8.29 12.06 26.99
CA GLU A 223 7.61 11.15 27.93
C GLU A 223 7.09 9.87 27.24
N HIS A 224 6.63 10.04 26.00
CA HIS A 224 6.19 8.95 25.15
C HIS A 224 6.92 8.98 23.81
N VAL A 225 7.09 7.79 23.26
CA VAL A 225 7.73 7.59 21.96
C VAL A 225 6.73 6.88 21.06
N SER A 226 6.54 7.42 19.87
CA SER A 226 5.64 6.88 18.86
C SER A 226 6.31 6.91 17.48
N LEU A 227 6.34 5.76 16.82
CA LEU A 227 6.88 5.54 15.48
C LEU A 227 5.75 5.04 14.59
N TYR A 228 5.38 5.85 13.60
CA TYR A 228 4.47 5.46 12.52
C TYR A 228 5.24 4.77 11.41
N LEU A 229 4.66 3.71 10.86
CA LEU A 229 5.08 3.04 9.65
C LEU A 229 3.90 3.03 8.68
N THR A 230 4.15 3.44 7.44
CA THR A 230 3.17 3.27 6.35
C THR A 230 2.79 1.80 6.20
N PRO A 231 1.67 1.47 5.54
CA PRO A 231 1.42 0.10 5.13
C PRO A 231 2.61 -0.48 4.38
N ILE A 232 2.89 -1.76 4.61
CA ILE A 232 4.04 -2.43 3.97
C ILE A 232 3.67 -2.65 2.51
N ASN A 233 4.26 -1.88 1.60
CA ASN A 233 4.05 -2.02 0.18
C ASN A 233 4.73 -3.30 -0.33
N LEU A 234 4.24 -3.85 -1.45
CA LEU A 234 4.94 -4.92 -2.15
C LEU A 234 6.26 -4.35 -2.67
N ASP A 235 7.36 -5.09 -2.56
CA ASP A 235 8.65 -4.62 -3.09
C ASP A 235 8.58 -4.53 -4.63
N PRO A 236 8.70 -3.35 -5.26
CA PRO A 236 8.62 -3.23 -6.72
C PRO A 236 9.77 -3.94 -7.45
N ASP A 237 10.89 -4.22 -6.79
CA ASP A 237 11.99 -5.00 -7.36
C ASP A 237 11.72 -6.51 -7.38
N SER A 238 10.83 -6.99 -6.51
CA SER A 238 10.56 -8.42 -6.32
C SER A 238 9.17 -8.63 -5.71
N PRO A 239 8.09 -8.21 -6.40
CA PRO A 239 6.78 -8.10 -5.78
C PRO A 239 6.20 -9.49 -5.49
N ALA A 240 5.57 -9.65 -4.33
CA ALA A 240 4.96 -10.92 -3.93
C ALA A 240 3.71 -11.29 -4.76
N MET A 241 3.16 -10.33 -5.52
CA MET A 241 2.02 -10.49 -6.42
C MET A 241 2.28 -9.75 -7.73
N PRO A 242 1.69 -10.17 -8.87
CA PRO A 242 1.90 -9.49 -10.15
C PRO A 242 1.16 -8.15 -10.17
N ILE A 243 1.90 -7.07 -9.91
CA ILE A 243 1.40 -5.68 -9.92
C ILE A 243 1.65 -4.96 -11.24
N SER A 244 2.29 -5.62 -12.21
CA SER A 244 2.59 -5.01 -13.50
C SER A 244 2.53 -6.01 -14.65
N HIS A 245 2.26 -5.51 -15.84
CA HIS A 245 2.38 -6.23 -17.10
C HIS A 245 3.36 -5.47 -18.03
N PRO A 246 4.33 -6.13 -18.67
CA PRO A 246 4.84 -7.45 -18.33
C PRO A 246 5.28 -7.53 -16.86
N ASP A 247 5.46 -8.75 -16.34
CA ASP A 247 5.74 -9.00 -14.91
C ASP A 247 7.00 -8.24 -14.40
N TYR A 248 7.96 -7.94 -15.29
CA TYR A 248 9.19 -7.21 -14.96
C TYR A 248 9.05 -5.68 -14.97
N TYR A 249 7.90 -5.12 -15.36
CA TYR A 249 7.76 -3.69 -15.61
C TYR A 249 7.88 -2.85 -14.33
N ALA A 250 7.32 -3.32 -13.21
CA ALA A 250 7.50 -2.69 -11.90
C ALA A 250 8.99 -2.63 -11.51
N THR A 251 9.72 -3.74 -11.69
CA THR A 251 11.17 -3.80 -11.43
C THR A 251 11.94 -2.86 -12.34
N TYR A 252 11.58 -2.80 -13.63
CA TYR A 252 12.17 -1.84 -14.57
C TYR A 252 12.00 -0.38 -14.10
N LEU A 253 10.80 0.00 -13.67
CA LEU A 253 10.54 1.35 -13.13
C LEU A 253 11.36 1.59 -11.86
N SER A 254 11.40 0.62 -10.94
CA SER A 254 12.15 0.72 -9.68
C SER A 254 13.65 0.93 -9.92
N LYS A 255 14.24 0.18 -10.85
CA LYS A 255 15.66 0.34 -11.20
C LYS A 255 15.96 1.66 -11.90
N LYS A 256 15.00 2.24 -12.62
CA LYS A 256 15.18 3.52 -13.31
C LYS A 256 14.96 4.72 -12.37
N LEU A 257 13.96 4.65 -11.50
CA LEU A 257 13.43 5.82 -10.77
C LEU A 257 13.63 5.73 -9.25
N GLY A 258 14.08 4.59 -8.73
CA GLY A 258 14.07 4.29 -7.30
C GLY A 258 12.79 3.58 -6.87
N LYS A 259 12.74 3.15 -5.61
CA LYS A 259 11.56 2.53 -5.00
C LYS A 259 10.38 3.51 -5.02
N PHE A 260 9.17 2.98 -5.15
CA PHE A 260 7.94 3.74 -5.23
C PHE A 260 6.78 2.99 -4.56
N SER A 261 5.72 3.70 -4.21
CA SER A 261 4.53 3.06 -3.63
C SER A 261 3.83 2.15 -4.63
N THR A 262 3.66 0.88 -4.24
CA THR A 262 2.90 -0.10 -5.01
C THR A 262 1.45 -0.19 -4.57
N LEU A 263 1.12 0.30 -3.37
CA LEU A 263 -0.21 0.19 -2.77
C LEU A 263 -1.28 0.84 -3.65
N GLY A 264 -2.48 0.27 -3.68
CA GLY A 264 -3.57 0.77 -4.52
C GLY A 264 -4.10 2.14 -4.09
N LEU A 265 -4.14 2.40 -2.78
CA LEU A 265 -4.42 3.69 -2.16
C LEU A 265 -3.25 3.98 -1.21
N ALA A 266 -2.33 4.84 -1.66
CA ALA A 266 -1.02 4.96 -1.04
C ALA A 266 -0.98 6.03 0.05
N GLU A 267 -1.80 7.07 -0.08
CA GLU A 267 -1.94 8.17 0.86
C GLU A 267 -2.77 7.70 2.07
N ASP A 268 -2.16 7.68 3.25
CA ASP A 268 -2.77 7.06 4.43
C ASP A 268 -3.81 7.96 5.11
N THR A 269 -5.02 7.95 4.55
CA THR A 269 -6.17 8.66 5.09
C THR A 269 -6.59 8.13 6.46
N TRP A 270 -6.32 6.86 6.75
CA TRP A 270 -6.68 6.24 8.03
C TRP A 270 -5.77 6.73 9.15
N ALA A 271 -4.46 6.75 8.93
CA ALA A 271 -3.52 7.30 9.89
C ALA A 271 -3.83 8.77 10.20
N LEU A 272 -4.28 9.55 9.21
CA LEU A 272 -4.73 10.93 9.43
C LEU A 272 -6.02 10.99 10.25
N ASN A 273 -7.04 10.23 9.87
CA ASN A 273 -8.33 10.20 10.59
C ASN A 273 -8.19 9.73 12.03
N GLU A 274 -7.27 8.80 12.29
CA GLU A 274 -6.97 8.30 13.63
C GLU A 274 -6.04 9.22 14.45
N GLY A 275 -5.58 10.34 13.88
CA GLY A 275 -4.67 11.29 14.52
C GLY A 275 -3.27 10.72 14.79
N VAL A 276 -2.86 9.70 14.02
CA VAL A 276 -1.54 9.08 14.13
C VAL A 276 -0.47 9.92 13.41
N ILE A 277 -0.87 10.53 12.31
CA ILE A 277 -0.07 11.52 11.57
C ILE A 277 -0.84 12.84 11.51
N ASP A 278 -0.11 13.94 11.34
CA ASP A 278 -0.69 15.26 11.15
C ASP A 278 -0.92 15.58 9.66
N ASP A 279 -1.54 16.73 9.41
CA ASP A 279 -1.83 17.25 8.07
C ASP A 279 -0.57 17.44 7.23
N GLY A 280 0.53 17.88 7.84
CA GLY A 280 1.79 18.11 7.17
C GLY A 280 2.42 16.80 6.67
N ALA A 281 2.39 15.76 7.49
CA ALA A 281 2.86 14.43 7.16
C ALA A 281 1.98 13.77 6.08
N PHE A 282 0.65 13.94 6.15
CA PHE A 282 -0.25 13.45 5.10
C PHE A 282 -0.04 14.16 3.76
N LEU A 283 0.09 15.50 3.76
CA LEU A 283 0.37 16.27 2.55
C LEU A 283 1.73 15.87 1.96
N ARG A 284 2.75 15.70 2.79
CA ARG A 284 4.07 15.23 2.34
C ARG A 284 3.99 13.86 1.67
N GLN A 285 3.29 12.90 2.27
CA GLN A 285 3.05 11.59 1.63
C GLN A 285 2.38 11.76 0.26
N THR A 286 1.32 12.55 0.20
CA THR A 286 0.55 12.78 -1.03
C THR A 286 1.42 13.38 -2.14
N TYR A 287 2.19 14.43 -1.85
CA TYR A 287 3.07 15.06 -2.84
C TYR A 287 4.26 14.20 -3.25
N ASP A 288 4.81 13.40 -2.33
CA ASP A 288 5.88 12.46 -2.66
C ASP A 288 5.38 11.38 -3.63
N ILE A 289 4.19 10.81 -3.38
CA ILE A 289 3.56 9.82 -4.26
C ILE A 289 3.19 10.44 -5.61
N ASP A 290 2.68 11.67 -5.63
CA ASP A 290 2.36 12.39 -6.88
C ASP A 290 3.63 12.60 -7.73
N ARG A 291 4.75 12.95 -7.07
CA ARG A 291 6.07 13.07 -7.71
C ARG A 291 6.60 11.74 -8.25
N GLU A 292 6.40 10.63 -7.54
CA GLU A 292 6.72 9.29 -8.07
C GLU A 292 5.97 9.03 -9.38
N ARG A 293 4.68 9.36 -9.44
CA ARG A 293 3.85 9.21 -10.66
C ARG A 293 4.27 10.15 -11.78
N GLU A 294 4.64 11.37 -11.45
CA GLU A 294 5.18 12.36 -12.40
C GLU A 294 6.45 11.82 -13.07
N ASN A 295 7.39 11.32 -12.27
CA ASN A 295 8.61 10.70 -12.76
C ASN A 295 8.32 9.50 -13.68
N MET A 296 7.33 8.67 -13.34
CA MET A 296 6.90 7.55 -14.18
C MET A 296 6.30 8.02 -15.51
N LEU A 297 5.45 9.04 -15.48
CA LEU A 297 4.84 9.62 -16.69
C LEU A 297 5.91 10.12 -17.64
N PHE A 298 6.84 10.95 -17.16
CA PHE A 298 7.91 11.48 -18.01
C PHE A 298 8.84 10.37 -18.51
N ALA A 299 9.18 9.39 -17.67
CA ALA A 299 9.96 8.23 -18.10
C ALA A 299 9.26 7.40 -19.19
N ALA A 300 7.92 7.35 -19.20
CA ALA A 300 7.14 6.71 -20.25
C ALA A 300 7.11 7.55 -21.54
N LEU A 301 6.88 8.87 -21.43
CA LEU A 301 6.85 9.80 -22.57
C LEU A 301 8.20 9.87 -23.31
N GLU A 302 9.32 9.72 -22.61
CA GLU A 302 10.65 9.61 -23.25
C GLU A 302 10.76 8.44 -24.24
N ARG A 303 10.09 7.31 -23.92
CA ARG A 303 10.20 6.06 -24.67
C ARG A 303 9.10 5.87 -25.70
N VAL A 304 7.87 6.25 -25.37
CA VAL A 304 6.70 6.04 -26.22
C VAL A 304 6.55 7.22 -27.20
N ARG A 305 7.16 7.10 -28.37
CA ARG A 305 7.07 8.13 -29.44
C ARG A 305 5.78 8.07 -30.25
N LYS A 306 5.16 6.90 -30.34
CA LYS A 306 3.88 6.66 -31.02
C LYS A 306 3.08 5.67 -30.18
N GLY A 307 1.80 5.93 -29.96
CA GLY A 307 0.94 5.12 -29.11
C GLY A 307 0.20 5.96 -28.08
N ALA A 308 -0.16 5.34 -26.95
CA ALA A 308 -0.83 6.01 -25.84
C ALA A 308 0.00 5.90 -24.54
N VAL A 309 0.07 7.00 -23.79
CA VAL A 309 0.55 7.00 -22.40
C VAL A 309 -0.59 7.52 -21.54
N VAL A 310 -0.98 6.76 -20.54
CA VAL A 310 -2.10 7.07 -19.65
C VAL A 310 -1.58 6.97 -18.22
N CYS A 311 -1.55 8.08 -17.50
CA CYS A 311 -1.13 8.12 -16.09
C CYS A 311 -2.20 8.84 -15.27
N VAL A 312 -2.57 8.30 -14.12
CA VAL A 312 -3.57 8.90 -13.22
C VAL A 312 -2.88 9.47 -11.99
N PHE A 313 -3.15 10.75 -11.74
CA PHE A 313 -2.80 11.48 -10.53
C PHE A 313 -4.08 11.65 -9.71
N ASP A 314 -4.03 11.31 -8.42
CA ASP A 314 -5.17 11.33 -7.49
C ASP A 314 -4.93 12.21 -6.27
N ALA A 315 -3.79 12.92 -6.19
CA ALA A 315 -3.47 13.81 -5.09
C ALA A 315 -4.58 14.83 -4.81
N THR A 316 -5.15 15.44 -5.85
CA THR A 316 -6.25 16.42 -5.70
C THR A 316 -7.49 15.80 -5.06
N ASP A 317 -7.85 14.59 -5.45
CA ASP A 317 -8.96 13.83 -4.89
C ASP A 317 -8.69 13.48 -3.42
N ARG A 318 -7.51 12.94 -3.10
CA ARG A 318 -7.12 12.59 -1.72
C ARG A 318 -7.10 13.80 -0.79
N ILE A 319 -6.52 14.91 -1.24
CA ILE A 319 -6.45 16.16 -0.47
C ILE A 319 -7.85 16.73 -0.26
N GLN A 320 -8.68 16.78 -1.30
CA GLN A 320 -10.05 17.29 -1.15
C GLN A 320 -10.86 16.46 -0.16
N HIS A 321 -10.79 15.13 -0.24
CA HIS A 321 -11.48 14.24 0.71
C HIS A 321 -11.11 14.54 2.17
N MET A 322 -9.83 14.83 2.44
CA MET A 322 -9.38 15.02 3.80
C MET A 322 -9.55 16.46 4.30
N PHE A 323 -9.28 17.45 3.47
CA PHE A 323 -9.20 18.85 3.87
C PHE A 323 -10.52 19.62 3.67
N TRP A 324 -11.56 18.98 3.12
CA TRP A 324 -12.90 19.59 3.06
C TRP A 324 -13.41 20.03 4.44
N ARG A 325 -12.96 19.36 5.50
CA ARG A 325 -13.26 19.72 6.90
C ARG A 325 -12.91 21.16 7.27
N TYR A 326 -12.03 21.83 6.53
CA TYR A 326 -11.64 23.23 6.76
C TYR A 326 -12.51 24.25 6.01
N LEU A 327 -13.37 23.81 5.10
CA LEU A 327 -14.22 24.69 4.29
C LEU A 327 -15.58 24.97 4.93
N GLU A 328 -15.98 24.19 5.93
CA GLU A 328 -17.26 24.32 6.62
C GLU A 328 -17.04 24.58 8.11
N GLU A 329 -17.58 25.70 8.60
CA GLU A 329 -17.48 26.07 10.01
C GLU A 329 -18.17 25.02 10.89
N GLY A 330 -17.47 24.57 11.94
CA GLY A 330 -18.02 23.59 12.89
C GLY A 330 -18.05 22.14 12.40
N HIS A 331 -17.42 21.82 11.26
CA HIS A 331 -17.36 20.47 10.70
C HIS A 331 -16.88 19.43 11.74
N PRO A 332 -17.56 18.28 11.92
CA PRO A 332 -17.23 17.30 12.97
C PRO A 332 -15.77 16.81 12.93
N ALA A 333 -15.23 16.58 11.73
CA ALA A 333 -13.84 16.14 11.57
C ALA A 333 -12.79 17.23 11.87
N ALA A 334 -13.16 18.52 11.93
CA ALA A 334 -12.26 19.61 12.30
C ALA A 334 -12.13 19.77 13.83
N ARG A 335 -13.14 19.32 14.59
CA ARG A 335 -13.17 19.45 16.06
C ARG A 335 -12.09 18.61 16.75
N ALA A 336 -11.71 17.48 16.15
CA ALA A 336 -10.61 16.64 16.64
C ALA A 336 -9.23 17.30 16.50
N VAL A 337 -9.06 18.20 15.51
CA VAL A 337 -7.80 18.91 15.26
C VAL A 337 -7.60 20.05 16.28
N GLN A 338 -8.67 20.73 16.68
CA GLN A 338 -8.61 21.83 17.65
C GLN A 338 -8.32 21.37 19.09
N GLY A 339 -8.54 20.10 19.44
CA GLY A 339 -8.25 19.57 20.78
C GLY A 339 -6.76 19.33 21.08
N ASN A 340 -5.88 19.39 20.08
CA ASN A 340 -4.43 19.19 20.21
C ASN A 340 -3.61 20.47 19.93
N GLY A 341 -4.27 21.61 19.74
CA GLY A 341 -3.65 22.88 19.32
C GLY A 341 -3.64 24.00 20.35
N ASP A 342 -4.22 23.80 21.54
CA ASP A 342 -4.12 24.77 22.64
C ASP A 342 -3.03 24.33 23.62
N GLY A 343 -1.82 24.83 23.36
CA GLY A 343 -0.62 24.69 24.19
C GLY A 343 0.59 25.35 23.56
#